data_AF-A0A7W0EK64-F1
#
_entry.id   AF-A0A7W0EK64-F1
#
_cell.length_a   1.000
_cell.length_b   1.000
_cell.length_c   1.000
_cell.angle_alpha   90.00
_cell.angle_beta   90.00
_cell.angle_gamma   90.00
#
_symmetry.space_group_name_H-M   'P 1'
#
loop_
_entity.id
_entity.type
_entity.pdbx_description
1 polymer ?
#
loop_
_entity_poly.entity_id
_entity_poly.type
_entity_poly.pdbx_seq_one_letter_code
_entity_poly.pdbx_strand_id
1 'polypeptide(L)'
;MEVSSLGRFAGFVTLLVMAGVLMSGSLALADDTADFDQTRRLALHEDIAAQNKLGTLYAKGHGVSQDYSQAIYWFQRAAEQGEADAQFNLGLLYYKGEVVRQNYTQAINWFGKAAKQRHKGALANLDEVHKEITTLRVSADQGKVEALVSLGDLYADGNGVSQDYGYAVDLYSKAVSQGYAVAQYKLGLMYEEGKGVPLDFVQSVEWYRKAIENKDAAAKYYLGRMYHNGRGVPRDNVYAYAWIALAADQGDKNAISNLGFAAGLLTPQQLIQARELVVQLKSIDSNKP
;
A
#
# COMPACT_ATOMS: atom_id res chain seq x y z
N MET A 1 23.49 -23.08 69.01
CA MET A 1 24.00 -23.44 67.67
C MET A 1 22.82 -23.47 66.73
N GLU A 2 22.98 -22.80 65.59
CA GLU A 2 22.19 -22.89 64.34
C GLU A 2 20.66 -22.75 64.42
N VAL A 3 20.05 -21.64 63.98
CA VAL A 3 19.89 -21.09 62.61
C VAL A 3 18.69 -21.69 61.87
N SER A 4 17.92 -20.75 61.30
CA SER A 4 16.97 -20.85 60.18
C SER A 4 15.53 -21.25 60.51
N SER A 5 14.50 -20.58 59.97
CA SER A 5 14.45 -19.36 59.17
C SER A 5 12.99 -19.02 58.86
N LEU A 6 12.69 -17.72 58.93
CA LEU A 6 11.89 -16.93 57.97
C LEU A 6 10.42 -17.32 57.75
N GLY A 7 9.45 -16.40 57.79
CA GLY A 7 9.49 -14.94 57.83
C GLY A 7 8.06 -14.43 57.65
N ARG A 8 7.60 -13.54 58.55
CA ARG A 8 7.37 -12.09 58.36
C ARG A 8 6.03 -11.74 57.69
N PHE A 9 5.04 -11.19 58.41
CA PHE A 9 4.86 -9.79 58.87
C PHE A 9 4.44 -8.78 57.79
N ALA A 10 3.20 -8.30 57.87
CA ALA A 10 2.70 -6.91 57.66
C ALA A 10 1.14 -6.95 57.68
N GLY A 11 0.36 -6.07 58.32
CA GLY A 11 0.64 -4.75 58.92
C GLY A 11 -0.09 -3.61 58.20
N PHE A 12 -1.42 -3.51 58.36
CA PHE A 12 -2.31 -2.33 58.52
C PHE A 12 -2.15 -0.96 57.76
N VAL A 13 -3.32 -0.32 57.53
CA VAL A 13 -3.67 1.12 57.26
C VAL A 13 -3.39 1.65 55.81
N THR A 14 -4.21 2.44 55.07
CA THR A 14 -5.12 3.58 55.40
C THR A 14 -6.03 4.04 54.21
N LEU A 15 -7.30 4.36 54.53
CA LEU A 15 -8.25 5.42 54.10
C LEU A 15 -8.18 6.20 52.74
N LEU A 16 -9.35 6.25 52.07
CA LEU A 16 -10.05 7.35 51.34
C LEU A 16 -9.29 8.61 50.85
N VAL A 17 -9.41 8.95 49.55
CA VAL A 17 -9.68 10.33 49.06
C VAL A 17 -10.56 10.32 47.79
N MET A 18 -11.60 11.17 47.88
CA MET A 18 -12.52 11.76 46.90
C MET A 18 -12.14 11.89 45.42
N ALA A 19 -13.14 11.67 44.54
CA ALA A 19 -13.70 12.65 43.58
C ALA A 19 -14.60 11.87 42.58
N GLY A 20 -15.91 12.08 42.49
CA GLY A 20 -16.57 13.38 42.45
C GLY A 20 -16.67 13.94 41.03
N VAL A 21 -16.12 13.28 40.00
CA VAL A 21 -16.35 13.52 38.56
C VAL A 21 -15.96 12.24 37.82
N LEU A 22 -16.88 11.31 37.53
CA LEU A 22 -16.66 10.21 36.56
C LEU A 22 -17.90 9.33 36.22
N MET A 23 -19.08 9.57 36.80
CA MET A 23 -20.27 8.72 36.50
C MET A 23 -20.99 9.05 35.20
N SER A 24 -20.67 10.14 34.51
CA SER A 24 -21.22 10.41 33.17
C SER A 24 -20.37 9.83 32.03
N GLY A 25 -19.11 9.47 32.29
CA GLY A 25 -18.21 8.83 31.31
C GLY A 25 -18.18 7.31 31.38
N SER A 26 -18.34 6.74 32.58
CA SER A 26 -18.27 5.28 32.78
C SER A 26 -19.56 4.52 32.37
N LEU A 27 -20.71 5.21 32.33
CA LEU A 27 -21.98 4.59 31.95
C LEU A 27 -22.12 4.43 30.43
N ALA A 28 -21.61 5.39 29.65
CA ALA A 28 -21.63 5.33 28.18
C ALA A 28 -20.67 4.26 27.62
N LEU A 29 -19.51 4.09 28.24
CA LEU A 29 -18.54 3.07 27.83
C LEU A 29 -19.04 1.64 28.11
N ALA A 30 -19.79 1.43 29.19
CA ALA A 30 -20.28 0.10 29.55
C ALA A 30 -21.35 -0.43 28.58
N ASP A 31 -22.21 0.45 28.05
CA ASP A 31 -23.30 0.08 27.14
C ASP A 31 -22.77 -0.30 25.74
N ASP A 32 -21.85 0.51 25.20
CA ASP A 32 -21.18 0.24 23.92
C ASP A 32 -20.35 -1.06 23.97
N THR A 33 -19.70 -1.35 25.10
CA THR A 33 -18.96 -2.61 25.27
C THR A 33 -19.85 -3.84 25.40
N ALA A 34 -21.03 -3.70 26.02
CA ALA A 34 -21.98 -4.80 26.18
C ALA A 34 -22.64 -5.17 24.83
N ASP A 35 -22.98 -4.17 24.01
CA ASP A 35 -23.47 -4.37 22.64
C ASP A 35 -22.40 -5.01 21.75
N PHE A 36 -21.13 -4.63 21.92
CA PHE A 36 -20.00 -5.25 21.22
C PHE A 36 -19.85 -6.74 21.57
N ASP A 37 -19.80 -7.10 22.86
CA ASP A 37 -19.60 -8.49 23.29
C ASP A 37 -20.76 -9.40 22.90
N GLN A 38 -22.00 -8.89 22.94
CA GLN A 38 -23.16 -9.62 22.42
C GLN A 38 -23.06 -9.82 20.91
N THR A 39 -22.78 -8.76 20.15
CA THR A 39 -22.62 -8.83 18.69
C THR A 39 -21.52 -9.81 18.32
N ARG A 40 -20.39 -9.79 19.03
CA ARG A 40 -19.27 -10.72 18.84
C ARG A 40 -19.67 -12.18 19.06
N ARG A 41 -20.41 -12.47 20.14
CA ARG A 41 -20.92 -13.82 20.39
C ARG A 41 -21.80 -14.33 19.26
N LEU A 42 -22.73 -13.51 18.76
CA LEU A 42 -23.61 -13.89 17.66
C LEU A 42 -22.82 -14.10 16.36
N ALA A 43 -21.89 -13.21 16.03
CA ALA A 43 -21.05 -13.32 14.84
C ALA A 43 -20.21 -14.61 14.83
N LEU A 44 -19.72 -15.04 16.00
CA LEU A 44 -19.00 -16.30 16.19
C LEU A 44 -19.88 -17.55 15.98
N HIS A 45 -21.20 -17.41 16.12
CA HIS A 45 -22.17 -18.47 15.81
C HIS A 45 -22.75 -18.32 14.38
N GLU A 46 -21.98 -17.71 13.48
CA GLU A 46 -22.33 -17.54 12.06
C GLU A 46 -23.55 -16.67 11.78
N ASP A 47 -23.99 -15.84 12.74
CA ASP A 47 -25.07 -14.89 12.48
C ASP A 47 -24.58 -13.80 11.50
N ILE A 48 -25.14 -13.81 10.30
CA ILE A 48 -24.72 -12.98 9.16
C ILE A 48 -24.86 -11.48 9.48
N ALA A 49 -25.97 -11.09 10.10
CA ALA A 49 -26.23 -9.70 10.47
C ALA A 49 -25.27 -9.23 11.56
N ALA A 50 -24.97 -10.08 12.53
CA ALA A 50 -23.99 -9.82 13.57
C ALA A 50 -22.57 -9.75 13.02
N GLN A 51 -22.21 -10.58 12.03
CA GLN A 51 -20.91 -10.47 11.34
C GLN A 51 -20.76 -9.10 10.64
N ASN A 52 -21.78 -8.66 9.89
CA ASN A 52 -21.78 -7.33 9.27
C ASN A 52 -21.72 -6.21 10.32
N LYS A 53 -22.51 -6.31 11.39
CA LYS A 53 -22.51 -5.35 12.49
C LYS A 53 -21.15 -5.29 13.17
N LEU A 54 -20.54 -6.44 13.48
CA LEU A 54 -19.24 -6.53 14.10
C LEU A 54 -18.13 -5.89 13.24
N GLY A 55 -18.18 -6.13 11.92
CA GLY A 55 -17.29 -5.45 10.98
C GLY A 55 -17.42 -3.92 11.06
N THR A 56 -18.65 -3.42 11.19
CA THR A 56 -18.91 -1.98 11.35
C THR A 56 -18.39 -1.43 12.68
N LEU A 57 -18.55 -2.18 13.78
CA LEU A 57 -18.05 -1.78 15.10
C LEU A 57 -16.53 -1.64 15.09
N TYR A 58 -15.82 -2.62 14.50
CA TYR A 58 -14.38 -2.54 14.31
C TYR A 58 -13.95 -1.40 13.38
N ALA A 59 -14.67 -1.16 12.29
CA ALA A 59 -14.35 -0.06 11.36
C ALA A 59 -14.51 1.32 12.00
N LYS A 60 -15.43 1.48 12.95
CA LYS A 60 -15.71 2.76 13.62
C LYS A 60 -15.03 2.91 14.99
N GLY A 61 -14.53 1.82 15.56
CA GLY A 61 -14.00 1.80 16.92
C GLY A 61 -15.10 1.99 17.98
N HIS A 62 -16.29 1.42 17.76
CA HIS A 62 -17.40 1.48 18.73
C HIS A 62 -17.35 0.25 19.64
N GLY A 63 -17.21 0.46 20.96
CA GLY A 63 -17.06 -0.61 21.96
C GLY A 63 -15.72 -1.36 21.91
N VAL A 64 -14.86 -1.06 20.93
CA VAL A 64 -13.51 -1.64 20.74
C VAL A 64 -12.61 -0.61 20.04
N SER A 65 -11.27 -0.74 20.12
CA SER A 65 -10.37 0.06 19.30
C SER A 65 -10.62 -0.18 17.80
N GLN A 66 -10.54 0.89 16.99
CA GLN A 66 -10.68 0.78 15.54
C GLN A 66 -9.64 -0.20 14.98
N ASP A 67 -10.11 -1.20 14.24
CA ASP A 67 -9.27 -2.21 13.60
C ASP A 67 -9.88 -2.60 12.26
N TYR A 68 -9.32 -2.04 11.20
CA TYR A 68 -9.82 -2.33 9.86
C TYR A 68 -9.50 -3.75 9.37
N SER A 69 -8.47 -4.40 9.90
CA SER A 69 -8.17 -5.79 9.53
C SER A 69 -9.28 -6.69 10.06
N GLN A 70 -9.74 -6.46 11.28
CA GLN A 70 -10.92 -7.13 11.84
C GLN A 70 -12.20 -6.74 11.10
N ALA A 71 -12.37 -5.47 10.73
CA ALA A 71 -13.52 -5.03 9.95
C ALA A 71 -13.63 -5.79 8.62
N ILE A 72 -12.55 -5.85 7.85
CA ILE A 72 -12.47 -6.57 6.57
C ILE A 72 -12.76 -8.05 6.78
N TYR A 73 -12.16 -8.67 7.80
CA TYR A 73 -12.39 -10.08 8.12
C TYR A 73 -13.88 -10.38 8.34
N TRP A 74 -14.57 -9.59 9.17
CA TRP A 74 -15.98 -9.82 9.48
C TRP A 74 -16.91 -9.46 8.33
N PHE A 75 -16.64 -8.37 7.62
CA PHE A 75 -17.39 -8.06 6.41
C PHE A 75 -17.24 -9.14 5.35
N GLN A 76 -16.03 -9.68 5.15
CA GLN A 76 -15.77 -10.75 4.19
C GLN A 76 -16.61 -12.00 4.49
N ARG A 77 -16.66 -12.44 5.74
CA ARG A 77 -17.49 -13.58 6.15
C ARG A 77 -18.98 -13.35 5.87
N ALA A 78 -19.53 -12.20 6.23
CA ALA A 78 -20.93 -11.88 5.96
C ALA A 78 -21.21 -11.75 4.44
N ALA A 79 -20.30 -11.11 3.70
CA ALA A 79 -20.43 -10.87 2.28
C ALA A 79 -20.36 -12.16 1.44
N GLU A 80 -19.52 -13.11 1.84
CA GLU A 80 -19.42 -14.45 1.25
C GLU A 80 -20.69 -15.27 1.45
N GLN A 81 -21.44 -15.01 2.53
CA GLN A 81 -22.75 -15.61 2.79
C GLN A 81 -23.91 -14.88 2.09
N GLY A 82 -23.63 -13.81 1.34
CA GLY A 82 -24.62 -13.11 0.53
C GLY A 82 -25.15 -11.81 1.11
N GLU A 83 -24.68 -11.37 2.28
CA GLU A 83 -25.16 -10.13 2.91
C GLU A 83 -24.84 -8.89 2.07
N ALA A 84 -25.88 -8.22 1.56
CA ALA A 84 -25.72 -7.11 0.62
C ALA A 84 -25.01 -5.91 1.25
N ASP A 85 -25.30 -5.60 2.52
CA ASP A 85 -24.67 -4.49 3.24
C ASP A 85 -23.18 -4.75 3.48
N ALA A 86 -22.81 -5.99 3.81
CA ALA A 86 -21.42 -6.37 3.99
C ALA A 86 -20.64 -6.35 2.66
N GLN A 87 -21.25 -6.81 1.58
CA GLN A 87 -20.70 -6.69 0.22
C GLN A 87 -20.48 -5.21 -0.15
N PHE A 88 -21.46 -4.35 0.14
CA PHE A 88 -21.32 -2.91 -0.07
C PHE A 88 -20.17 -2.31 0.76
N ASN A 89 -20.08 -2.66 2.04
CA ASN A 89 -19.02 -2.16 2.94
C ASN A 89 -17.61 -2.58 2.48
N LEU A 90 -17.42 -3.82 2.01
CA LEU A 90 -16.16 -4.25 1.40
C LEU A 90 -15.83 -3.45 0.14
N GLY A 91 -16.82 -3.26 -0.73
CA GLY A 91 -16.65 -2.46 -1.94
C GLY A 91 -16.17 -1.05 -1.61
N LEU A 92 -16.73 -0.43 -0.56
CA LEU A 92 -16.35 0.91 -0.11
C LEU A 92 -14.91 0.97 0.42
N LEU A 93 -14.47 -0.05 1.18
CA LEU A 93 -13.10 -0.13 1.69
C LEU A 93 -12.08 -0.19 0.55
N TYR A 94 -12.33 -1.03 -0.47
CA TYR A 94 -11.46 -1.12 -1.65
C TYR A 94 -11.54 0.11 -2.56
N TYR A 95 -12.70 0.77 -2.63
CA TYR A 95 -12.87 1.99 -3.43
C TYR A 95 -12.09 3.18 -2.86
N LYS A 96 -12.18 3.41 -1.54
CA LYS A 96 -11.56 4.58 -0.90
C LYS A 96 -10.04 4.51 -0.83
N GLY A 97 -9.46 3.32 -0.67
CA GLY A 97 -8.01 3.18 -0.63
C GLY A 97 -7.33 3.70 0.63
N GLU A 98 -8.08 4.20 1.63
CA GLU A 98 -7.55 4.86 2.84
C GLU A 98 -6.90 3.87 3.82
N VAL A 99 -7.30 2.60 3.74
CA VAL A 99 -7.03 1.56 4.73
C VAL A 99 -6.37 0.35 4.10
N VAL A 100 -6.89 -0.06 2.95
CA VAL A 100 -6.28 -1.01 2.02
C VAL A 100 -5.90 -0.24 0.77
N ARG A 101 -4.90 -0.68 0.02
CA ARG A 101 -4.61 -0.08 -1.29
C ARG A 101 -5.88 -0.08 -2.15
N GLN A 102 -6.19 1.06 -2.77
CA GLN A 102 -7.34 1.18 -3.66
C GLN A 102 -7.34 0.07 -4.72
N ASN A 103 -8.50 -0.53 -4.94
CA ASN A 103 -8.68 -1.60 -5.91
C ASN A 103 -10.09 -1.53 -6.51
N TYR A 104 -10.22 -0.88 -7.67
CA TYR A 104 -11.46 -0.80 -8.43
C TYR A 104 -11.98 -2.16 -8.87
N THR A 105 -11.12 -3.13 -9.18
CA THR A 105 -11.58 -4.48 -9.52
C THR A 105 -12.32 -5.15 -8.36
N GLN A 106 -11.76 -5.07 -7.15
CA GLN A 106 -12.43 -5.57 -5.95
C GLN A 106 -13.68 -4.75 -5.61
N ALA A 107 -13.61 -3.41 -5.71
CA ALA A 107 -14.76 -2.54 -5.47
C ALA A 107 -15.93 -2.88 -6.42
N ILE A 108 -15.67 -2.95 -7.73
CA ILE A 108 -16.66 -3.29 -8.76
C ILE A 108 -17.23 -4.69 -8.53
N ASN A 109 -16.40 -5.67 -8.16
CA ASN A 109 -16.88 -7.02 -7.86
C ASN A 109 -17.86 -7.03 -6.67
N TRP A 110 -17.46 -6.45 -5.54
CA TRP A 110 -18.26 -6.44 -4.33
C TRP A 110 -19.52 -5.59 -4.46
N PHE A 111 -19.42 -4.37 -5.01
CA PHE A 111 -20.59 -3.59 -5.33
C PHE A 111 -21.49 -4.29 -6.35
N GLY A 112 -20.92 -4.97 -7.35
CA GLY A 112 -21.67 -5.76 -8.33
C GLY A 112 -22.53 -6.85 -7.70
N LYS A 113 -22.00 -7.55 -6.68
CA LYS A 113 -22.77 -8.55 -5.92
C LYS A 113 -23.94 -7.91 -5.15
N ALA A 114 -23.70 -6.82 -4.44
CA ALA A 114 -24.75 -6.10 -3.70
C ALA A 114 -25.78 -5.47 -4.65
N ALA A 115 -25.35 -4.94 -5.78
CA ALA A 115 -26.19 -4.32 -6.80
C ALA A 115 -27.15 -5.32 -7.47
N LYS A 116 -26.74 -6.58 -7.67
CA LYS A 116 -27.64 -7.66 -8.12
C LYS A 116 -28.82 -7.89 -7.17
N GLN A 117 -28.64 -7.54 -5.89
CA GLN A 117 -29.67 -7.57 -4.86
C GLN A 117 -30.43 -6.24 -4.73
N ARG A 118 -30.24 -5.31 -5.67
CA ARG A 118 -30.83 -3.97 -5.72
C ARG A 118 -30.42 -3.04 -4.57
N HIS A 119 -29.26 -3.29 -3.96
CA HIS A 119 -28.69 -2.40 -2.95
C HIS A 119 -28.33 -1.03 -3.58
N LYS A 120 -29.02 0.04 -3.16
CA LYS A 120 -28.93 1.37 -3.78
C LYS A 120 -27.54 2.02 -3.66
N GLY A 121 -26.88 1.90 -2.51
CA GLY A 121 -25.54 2.44 -2.30
C GLY A 121 -24.53 1.83 -3.27
N ALA A 122 -24.44 0.51 -3.31
CA ALA A 122 -23.65 -0.25 -4.28
C ALA A 122 -23.91 0.14 -5.75
N LEU A 123 -25.16 0.33 -6.17
CA LEU A 123 -25.48 0.82 -7.52
C LEU A 123 -24.86 2.20 -7.79
N ALA A 124 -25.09 3.16 -6.89
CA ALA A 124 -24.53 4.50 -7.03
C ALA A 124 -22.99 4.50 -7.04
N ASN A 125 -22.37 3.67 -6.21
CA ASN A 125 -20.91 3.56 -6.15
C ASN A 125 -20.29 2.83 -7.36
N LEU A 126 -20.99 1.88 -7.99
CA LEU A 126 -20.57 1.33 -9.27
C LEU A 126 -20.54 2.39 -10.36
N ASP A 127 -21.59 3.20 -10.45
CA ASP A 127 -21.68 4.28 -11.42
C ASP A 127 -20.56 5.31 -11.19
N GLU A 128 -20.24 5.62 -9.93
CA GLU A 128 -19.16 6.54 -9.59
C GLU A 128 -17.79 5.99 -10.01
N VAL A 129 -17.48 4.71 -9.75
CA VAL A 129 -16.22 4.09 -10.19
C VAL A 129 -16.10 4.13 -11.72
N HIS A 130 -17.15 3.78 -12.45
CA HIS A 130 -17.13 3.81 -13.92
C HIS A 130 -16.95 5.24 -14.46
N LYS A 131 -17.59 6.22 -13.81
CA LYS A 131 -17.47 7.63 -14.16
C LYS A 131 -16.06 8.15 -13.89
N GLU A 132 -15.43 7.75 -12.79
CA GLU A 132 -14.06 8.13 -12.45
C GLU A 132 -13.06 7.61 -13.49
N ILE A 133 -13.14 6.32 -13.85
CA ILE A 133 -12.32 5.72 -14.91
C ILE A 133 -12.57 6.41 -16.26
N THR A 134 -13.82 6.71 -16.60
CA THR A 134 -14.17 7.41 -17.85
C THR A 134 -13.62 8.83 -17.87
N THR A 135 -13.71 9.55 -16.76
CA THR A 135 -13.18 10.92 -16.62
C THR A 135 -11.66 10.91 -16.78
N LEU A 136 -10.99 9.93 -16.18
CA LEU A 136 -9.56 9.74 -16.33
C LEU A 136 -9.18 9.49 -17.79
N ARG A 137 -9.94 8.65 -18.50
CA ARG A 137 -9.73 8.41 -19.93
C ARG A 137 -9.88 9.68 -20.77
N VAL A 138 -10.96 10.45 -20.57
CA VAL A 138 -11.14 11.73 -21.26
C VAL A 138 -10.00 12.70 -20.97
N SER A 139 -9.50 12.75 -19.73
CA SER A 139 -8.38 13.59 -19.36
C SER A 139 -7.06 13.14 -20.01
N ALA A 140 -6.85 11.83 -20.15
CA ALA A 140 -5.71 11.27 -20.86
C ALA A 140 -5.79 11.55 -22.38
N ASP A 141 -6.98 11.49 -22.98
CA ASP A 141 -7.22 11.82 -24.40
C ASP A 141 -6.97 13.31 -24.69
N GLN A 142 -7.17 14.18 -23.70
CA GLN A 142 -6.78 15.60 -23.76
C GLN A 142 -5.26 15.82 -23.61
N GLY A 143 -4.48 14.76 -23.42
CA GLY A 143 -3.03 14.80 -23.33
C GLY A 143 -2.48 15.13 -21.94
N LYS A 144 -3.30 15.21 -20.88
CA LYS A 144 -2.78 15.51 -19.54
C LYS A 144 -1.86 14.38 -19.05
N VAL A 145 -0.60 14.69 -18.78
CA VAL A 145 0.46 13.71 -18.56
C VAL A 145 0.25 12.84 -17.32
N GLU A 146 -0.27 13.42 -16.23
CA GLU A 146 -0.61 12.67 -15.02
C GLU A 146 -1.76 11.69 -15.28
N ALA A 147 -2.74 12.09 -16.10
CA ALA A 147 -3.85 11.23 -16.48
C ALA A 147 -3.41 10.09 -17.41
N LEU A 148 -2.49 10.35 -18.34
CA LEU A 148 -1.87 9.31 -19.19
C LEU A 148 -1.20 8.24 -18.32
N VAL A 149 -0.38 8.65 -17.36
CA VAL A 149 0.32 7.71 -16.47
C VAL A 149 -0.66 6.95 -15.58
N SER A 150 -1.62 7.65 -14.97
CA SER A 150 -2.59 7.02 -14.06
C SER A 150 -3.50 6.03 -14.81
N LEU A 151 -3.91 6.36 -16.04
CA LEU A 151 -4.66 5.45 -16.88
C LEU A 151 -3.80 4.25 -17.30
N GLY A 152 -2.53 4.48 -17.65
CA GLY A 152 -1.57 3.43 -17.94
C GLY A 152 -1.44 2.45 -16.77
N ASP A 153 -1.39 2.96 -15.54
CA ASP A 153 -1.36 2.14 -14.32
C ASP A 153 -2.62 1.29 -14.17
N LEU A 154 -3.81 1.84 -14.43
CA LEU A 154 -5.05 1.06 -14.40
C LEU A 154 -5.02 -0.11 -15.40
N TYR A 155 -4.55 0.11 -16.63
CA TYR A 155 -4.46 -0.94 -17.64
C TYR A 155 -3.34 -1.94 -17.38
N ALA A 156 -2.19 -1.49 -16.85
CA ALA A 156 -1.11 -2.40 -16.47
C ALA A 156 -1.52 -3.31 -15.30
N ASP A 157 -2.21 -2.77 -14.30
CA ASP A 157 -2.66 -3.53 -13.13
C ASP A 157 -3.97 -4.31 -13.40
N GLY A 158 -4.70 -4.00 -14.47
CA GLY A 158 -6.07 -4.51 -14.69
C GLY A 158 -7.03 -4.04 -13.60
N ASN A 159 -6.85 -2.82 -13.11
CA ASN A 159 -7.58 -2.25 -11.98
C ASN A 159 -8.83 -1.50 -12.46
N GLY A 160 -9.98 -2.15 -12.39
CA GLY A 160 -11.26 -1.61 -12.88
C GLY A 160 -11.41 -1.63 -14.40
N VAL A 161 -10.40 -2.11 -15.12
CA VAL A 161 -10.38 -2.29 -16.58
C VAL A 161 -9.77 -3.65 -16.93
N SER A 162 -10.05 -4.17 -18.13
CA SER A 162 -9.31 -5.33 -18.64
C SER A 162 -7.84 -4.99 -18.77
N GLN A 163 -6.97 -5.84 -18.20
CA GLN A 163 -5.53 -5.63 -18.26
C GLN A 163 -5.05 -5.57 -19.71
N ASP A 164 -4.29 -4.54 -20.04
CA ASP A 164 -3.71 -4.35 -21.36
C ASP A 164 -2.35 -3.65 -21.22
N TYR A 165 -1.29 -4.46 -21.27
CA TYR A 165 0.07 -3.96 -21.17
C TYR A 165 0.50 -3.14 -22.40
N GLY A 166 0.00 -3.48 -23.60
CA GLY A 166 0.34 -2.75 -24.82
C GLY A 166 -0.23 -1.33 -24.76
N TYR A 167 -1.50 -1.21 -24.37
CA TYR A 167 -2.13 0.08 -24.20
C TYR A 167 -1.50 0.90 -23.06
N ALA A 168 -1.10 0.25 -21.96
CA ALA A 168 -0.34 0.93 -20.90
C ALA A 168 1.00 1.48 -21.40
N VAL A 169 1.75 0.71 -22.20
CA VAL A 169 3.00 1.16 -22.85
C VAL A 169 2.76 2.36 -23.75
N ASP A 170 1.70 2.35 -24.55
CA ASP A 170 1.35 3.47 -25.43
C ASP A 170 1.08 4.75 -24.63
N LEU A 171 0.34 4.64 -23.51
CA LEU A 171 0.05 5.76 -22.62
C LEU A 171 1.31 6.31 -21.95
N TYR A 172 2.18 5.44 -21.43
CA TYR A 172 3.47 5.86 -20.86
C TYR A 172 4.37 6.51 -21.92
N SER A 173 4.42 5.95 -23.13
CA SER A 173 5.18 6.50 -24.25
C SER A 173 4.69 7.90 -24.64
N LYS A 174 3.37 8.11 -24.67
CA LYS A 174 2.78 9.45 -24.87
C LYS A 174 3.19 10.42 -23.76
N ALA A 175 3.14 10.00 -22.49
CA ALA A 175 3.55 10.86 -21.38
C ALA A 175 5.06 11.22 -21.45
N VAL A 176 5.92 10.26 -21.80
CA VAL A 176 7.35 10.51 -22.04
C VAL A 176 7.57 11.49 -23.19
N SER A 177 6.83 11.36 -24.28
CA SER A 177 6.97 12.26 -25.44
C SER A 177 6.63 13.72 -25.10
N GLN A 178 5.86 13.95 -24.04
CA GLN A 178 5.50 15.26 -23.50
C GLN A 178 6.45 15.72 -22.36
N GLY A 179 7.55 15.00 -22.11
CA GLY A 179 8.55 15.36 -21.11
C GLY A 179 8.25 14.90 -19.68
N TYR A 180 7.26 14.04 -19.48
CA TYR A 180 6.92 13.57 -18.12
C TYR A 180 7.89 12.47 -17.65
N ALA A 181 8.84 12.86 -16.81
CA ALA A 181 9.94 12.01 -16.32
C ALA A 181 9.47 10.72 -15.64
N VAL A 182 8.39 10.79 -14.86
CA VAL A 182 7.84 9.65 -14.09
C VAL A 182 7.42 8.48 -15.00
N ALA A 183 7.01 8.78 -16.24
CA ALA A 183 6.64 7.72 -17.18
C ALA A 183 7.86 6.91 -17.69
N GLN A 184 9.07 7.45 -17.55
CA GLN A 184 10.29 6.82 -18.07
C GLN A 184 10.64 5.54 -17.30
N TYR A 185 10.62 5.54 -15.96
CA TYR A 185 10.90 4.30 -15.22
C TYR A 185 9.77 3.28 -15.39
N LYS A 186 8.52 3.73 -15.59
CA LYS A 186 7.40 2.83 -15.89
C LYS A 186 7.65 2.08 -17.21
N LEU A 187 8.08 2.78 -18.27
CA LEU A 187 8.55 2.10 -19.49
C LEU A 187 9.73 1.16 -19.23
N GLY A 188 10.69 1.58 -18.38
CA GLY A 188 11.79 0.72 -17.96
C GLY A 188 11.33 -0.61 -17.35
N LEU A 189 10.29 -0.58 -16.52
CA LEU A 189 9.66 -1.78 -15.95
C LEU A 189 8.96 -2.63 -17.02
N MET A 190 8.26 -2.00 -17.96
CA MET A 190 7.59 -2.73 -19.06
C MET A 190 8.61 -3.52 -19.91
N TYR A 191 9.76 -2.92 -20.20
CA TYR A 191 10.87 -3.58 -20.90
C TYR A 191 11.58 -4.64 -20.04
N GLU A 192 11.74 -4.41 -18.73
CA GLU A 192 12.35 -5.38 -17.80
C GLU A 192 11.51 -6.66 -17.69
N GLU A 193 10.19 -6.53 -17.74
CA GLU A 193 9.26 -7.63 -17.56
C GLU A 193 8.75 -8.21 -18.89
N GLY A 194 9.05 -7.56 -20.03
CA GLY A 194 8.54 -7.96 -21.34
C GLY A 194 7.02 -7.84 -21.45
N LYS A 195 6.42 -6.87 -20.74
CA LYS A 195 4.98 -6.63 -20.70
C LYS A 195 4.61 -5.57 -21.72
N GLY A 196 3.79 -5.92 -22.71
CA GLY A 196 3.36 -4.99 -23.76
C GLY A 196 4.46 -4.60 -24.77
N VAL A 197 5.70 -4.95 -24.49
CA VAL A 197 6.89 -4.81 -25.35
C VAL A 197 7.75 -6.07 -25.27
N PRO A 198 8.59 -6.36 -26.28
CA PRO A 198 9.58 -7.41 -26.16
C PRO A 198 10.49 -7.19 -24.94
N LEU A 199 10.82 -8.28 -24.25
CA LEU A 199 11.77 -8.26 -23.13
C LEU A 199 13.12 -7.70 -23.59
N ASP A 200 13.54 -6.59 -22.99
CA ASP A 200 14.82 -5.94 -23.32
C ASP A 200 15.41 -5.25 -22.09
N PHE A 201 16.37 -5.92 -21.46
CA PHE A 201 17.03 -5.39 -20.27
C PHE A 201 17.94 -4.19 -20.57
N VAL A 202 18.44 -4.06 -21.81
CA VAL A 202 19.29 -2.92 -22.19
C VAL A 202 18.41 -1.67 -22.28
N GLN A 203 17.28 -1.75 -22.98
CA GLN A 203 16.30 -0.66 -23.03
C GLN A 203 15.76 -0.30 -21.64
N SER A 204 15.49 -1.30 -20.80
CA SER A 204 15.08 -1.07 -19.42
C SER A 204 16.08 -0.22 -18.63
N VAL A 205 17.37 -0.56 -18.69
CA VAL A 205 18.44 0.21 -18.04
C VAL A 205 18.53 1.63 -18.59
N GLU A 206 18.43 1.81 -19.91
CA GLU A 206 18.47 3.13 -20.53
C GLU A 206 17.30 4.00 -20.07
N TRP A 207 16.11 3.44 -19.92
CA TRP A 207 14.96 4.14 -19.36
C TRP A 207 15.15 4.53 -17.90
N TYR A 208 15.71 3.65 -17.07
CA TYR A 208 16.03 3.98 -15.68
C TYR A 208 17.07 5.10 -15.58
N ARG A 209 18.11 5.09 -16.42
CA ARG A 209 19.10 6.17 -16.48
C ARG A 209 18.45 7.50 -16.85
N LYS A 210 17.62 7.54 -17.89
CA LYS A 210 16.87 8.75 -18.30
C LYS A 210 15.96 9.26 -17.18
N ALA A 211 15.28 8.37 -16.48
CA ALA A 211 14.41 8.75 -15.36
C ALA A 211 15.21 9.44 -14.24
N ILE A 212 16.37 8.88 -13.87
CA ILE A 212 17.28 9.47 -12.88
C ILE A 212 17.81 10.82 -13.34
N GLU A 213 18.21 10.95 -14.62
CA GLU A 213 18.67 12.21 -15.20
C GLU A 213 17.59 13.31 -15.14
N ASN A 214 16.32 12.92 -15.24
CA ASN A 214 15.16 13.79 -15.11
C ASN A 214 14.62 13.86 -13.67
N LYS A 215 15.48 13.60 -12.67
CA LYS A 215 15.21 13.77 -11.23
C LYS A 215 14.14 12.82 -10.67
N ASP A 216 13.85 11.72 -11.36
CA ASP A 216 13.02 10.65 -10.79
C ASP A 216 13.88 9.71 -9.91
N ALA A 217 13.69 9.86 -8.61
CA ALA A 217 14.36 9.05 -7.59
C ALA A 217 13.95 7.56 -7.63
N ALA A 218 12.73 7.22 -8.05
CA ALA A 218 12.20 5.86 -7.99
C ALA A 218 13.01 4.90 -8.89
N ALA A 219 13.55 5.40 -9.99
CA ALA A 219 14.38 4.64 -10.92
C ALA A 219 15.72 4.18 -10.33
N LYS A 220 16.23 4.86 -9.29
CA LYS A 220 17.53 4.55 -8.67
C LYS A 220 17.56 3.12 -8.10
N TYR A 221 16.50 2.72 -7.39
CA TYR A 221 16.38 1.36 -6.85
C TYR A 221 16.41 0.31 -7.98
N TYR A 222 15.62 0.52 -9.04
CA TYR A 222 15.54 -0.41 -10.16
C TYR A 222 16.86 -0.52 -10.90
N LEU A 223 17.54 0.59 -11.17
CA LEU A 223 18.87 0.57 -11.79
C LEU A 223 19.89 -0.19 -10.93
N GLY A 224 19.89 0.06 -9.61
CA GLY A 224 20.76 -0.69 -8.69
C GLY A 224 20.49 -2.20 -8.74
N ARG A 225 19.22 -2.60 -8.80
CA ARG A 225 18.82 -4.00 -8.98
C ARG A 225 19.30 -4.59 -10.32
N MET A 226 19.30 -3.82 -11.40
CA MET A 226 19.81 -4.27 -12.71
C MET A 226 21.31 -4.57 -12.66
N TYR A 227 22.11 -3.70 -12.03
CA TYR A 227 23.54 -3.93 -11.81
C TYR A 227 23.83 -5.11 -10.88
N HIS A 228 23.03 -5.29 -9.84
CA HIS A 228 23.18 -6.43 -8.93
C HIS A 228 23.01 -7.78 -9.67
N ASN A 229 22.03 -7.84 -10.56
CA ASN A 229 21.69 -9.05 -11.30
C ASN A 229 22.47 -9.22 -12.61
N GLY A 230 23.18 -8.18 -13.06
CA GLY A 230 23.85 -8.18 -14.37
C GLY A 230 22.88 -8.26 -15.55
N ARG A 231 21.69 -7.66 -15.43
CA ARG A 231 20.66 -7.64 -16.48
C ARG A 231 20.78 -6.35 -17.28
N GLY A 232 21.05 -6.46 -18.57
CA GLY A 232 21.22 -5.28 -19.45
C GLY A 232 22.51 -4.49 -19.23
N VAL A 233 23.25 -4.79 -18.16
CA VAL A 233 24.55 -4.23 -17.79
C VAL A 233 25.43 -5.32 -17.17
N PRO A 234 26.77 -5.20 -17.25
CA PRO A 234 27.66 -6.06 -16.48
C PRO A 234 27.34 -6.01 -14.98
N ARG A 235 27.44 -7.16 -14.33
CA ARG A 235 27.18 -7.27 -12.90
C ARG A 235 28.19 -6.44 -12.10
N ASP A 236 27.69 -5.54 -11.26
CA ASP A 236 28.50 -4.70 -10.38
C ASP A 236 27.77 -4.44 -9.05
N ASN A 237 28.16 -5.16 -8.00
CA ASN A 237 27.53 -5.02 -6.69
C ASN A 237 27.92 -3.71 -5.98
N VAL A 238 29.07 -3.11 -6.29
CA VAL A 238 29.50 -1.82 -5.71
C VAL A 238 28.62 -0.70 -6.26
N TYR A 239 28.44 -0.68 -7.58
CA TYR A 239 27.57 0.27 -8.26
C TYR A 239 26.09 0.05 -7.91
N ALA A 240 25.67 -1.22 -7.79
CA ALA A 240 24.33 -1.58 -7.32
C ALA A 240 24.04 -1.04 -5.92
N TYR A 241 24.94 -1.27 -4.97
CA TYR A 241 24.81 -0.75 -3.60
C TYR A 241 24.70 0.78 -3.62
N ALA A 242 25.53 1.46 -4.40
CA ALA A 242 25.53 2.92 -4.43
C ALA A 242 24.17 3.48 -4.88
N TRP A 243 23.56 2.93 -5.93
CA TRP A 243 22.22 3.35 -6.36
C TRP A 243 21.11 3.01 -5.35
N ILE A 244 21.17 1.83 -4.73
CA ILE A 244 20.21 1.43 -3.70
C ILE A 244 20.34 2.33 -2.46
N ALA A 245 21.56 2.68 -2.05
CA ALA A 245 21.79 3.60 -0.94
C ALA A 245 21.24 5.00 -1.24
N LEU A 246 21.44 5.52 -2.45
CA LEU A 246 20.86 6.80 -2.87
C LEU A 246 19.33 6.79 -2.84
N ALA A 247 18.71 5.71 -3.33
CA ALA A 247 17.26 5.56 -3.28
C ALA A 247 16.75 5.50 -1.83
N ALA A 248 17.46 4.76 -0.96
CA ALA A 248 17.11 4.63 0.45
C ALA A 248 17.22 5.96 1.20
N ASP A 249 18.28 6.74 0.95
CA ASP A 249 18.46 8.09 1.49
C ASP A 249 17.33 9.05 1.06
N GLN A 250 16.71 8.79 -0.11
CA GLN A 250 15.55 9.52 -0.63
C GLN A 250 14.20 8.94 -0.16
N GLY A 251 14.21 7.97 0.75
CA GLY A 251 13.00 7.41 1.35
C GLY A 251 12.34 6.28 0.56
N ASP A 252 12.98 5.75 -0.48
CA ASP A 252 12.44 4.61 -1.23
C ASP A 252 12.37 3.37 -0.32
N LYS A 253 11.15 2.87 -0.08
CA LYS A 253 10.91 1.78 0.85
C LYS A 253 11.55 0.47 0.41
N ASN A 254 11.52 0.17 -0.89
CA ASN A 254 12.15 -1.04 -1.42
C ASN A 254 13.67 -0.98 -1.22
N ALA A 255 14.27 0.18 -1.47
CA ALA A 255 15.68 0.40 -1.26
C ALA A 255 16.07 0.30 0.22
N ILE A 256 15.33 0.95 1.12
CA ILE A 256 15.55 0.85 2.57
C ILE A 256 15.52 -0.62 3.03
N SER A 257 14.51 -1.39 2.61
CA SER A 257 14.40 -2.80 2.98
C SER A 257 15.49 -3.69 2.39
N ASN A 258 16.03 -3.35 1.21
CA ASN A 258 17.04 -4.16 0.52
C ASN A 258 18.49 -3.68 0.77
N LEU A 259 18.71 -2.53 1.41
CA LEU A 259 20.04 -1.95 1.59
C LEU A 259 20.97 -2.84 2.42
N GLY A 260 20.44 -3.46 3.50
CA GLY A 260 21.21 -4.38 4.33
C GLY A 260 21.67 -5.63 3.57
N PHE A 261 20.80 -6.19 2.72
CA PHE A 261 21.17 -7.30 1.84
C PHE A 261 22.25 -6.87 0.84
N ALA A 262 22.07 -5.71 0.19
CA ALA A 262 23.07 -5.17 -0.74
C ALA A 262 24.44 -4.97 -0.08
N ALA A 263 24.48 -4.48 1.17
CA ALA A 263 25.71 -4.34 1.94
C ALA A 263 26.39 -5.69 2.21
N GLY A 264 25.61 -6.72 2.55
CA GLY A 264 26.12 -8.05 2.88
C GLY A 264 26.77 -8.80 1.71
N LEU A 265 26.58 -8.32 0.47
CA LEU A 265 27.22 -8.85 -0.72
C LEU A 265 28.61 -8.28 -1.00
N LEU A 266 29.03 -7.26 -0.24
CA LEU A 266 30.29 -6.56 -0.43
C LEU A 266 31.32 -6.97 0.61
N THR A 267 32.57 -7.09 0.18
CA THR A 267 33.70 -7.08 1.11
C THR A 267 33.80 -5.72 1.83
N PRO A 268 34.49 -5.63 2.99
CA PRO A 268 34.70 -4.35 3.65
C PRO A 268 35.32 -3.28 2.74
N GLN A 269 36.28 -3.65 1.90
CA GLN A 269 36.91 -2.73 0.95
C GLN A 269 35.92 -2.25 -0.12
N GLN A 270 35.12 -3.15 -0.67
CA GLN A 270 34.08 -2.79 -1.64
C GLN A 270 32.99 -1.91 -1.04
N LEU A 271 32.64 -2.11 0.24
CA LEU A 271 31.68 -1.26 0.92
C LEU A 271 32.21 0.17 1.11
N ILE A 272 33.51 0.32 1.38
CA ILE A 272 34.17 1.64 1.41
C ILE A 272 34.07 2.30 0.02
N GLN A 273 34.48 1.58 -1.04
CA GLN A 273 34.38 2.06 -2.42
C GLN A 273 32.94 2.46 -2.80
N ALA A 274 31.95 1.66 -2.39
CA ALA A 274 30.55 1.93 -2.70
C ALA A 274 30.05 3.19 -1.99
N ARG A 275 30.47 3.43 -0.74
CA ARG A 275 30.14 4.65 0.02
C ARG A 275 30.80 5.90 -0.59
N GLU A 276 32.03 5.80 -1.06
CA GLU A 276 32.70 6.87 -1.79
C GLU A 276 31.95 7.20 -3.09
N LEU A 277 31.52 6.16 -3.83
CA LEU A 277 30.73 6.31 -5.04
C LEU A 277 29.37 6.98 -4.77
N VAL A 278 28.70 6.67 -3.67
CA VAL A 278 27.45 7.36 -3.26
C VAL A 278 27.69 8.87 -3.16
N VAL A 279 28.79 9.30 -2.54
CA VAL A 279 29.13 10.72 -2.40
C VAL A 279 29.37 11.37 -3.76
N GLN A 280 30.09 10.69 -4.67
CA GLN A 280 30.34 11.17 -6.02
C GLN A 280 29.04 11.30 -6.84
N LEU A 281 28.14 10.32 -6.75
CA LEU A 281 26.88 10.36 -7.47
C LEU A 281 25.95 11.48 -6.96
N LYS A 282 25.96 11.77 -5.65
CA LYS A 282 25.22 12.92 -5.08
C LYS A 282 25.72 14.26 -5.61
N SER A 283 27.04 14.45 -5.72
CA SER A 283 27.59 15.72 -6.18
C SER A 283 27.29 16.00 -7.65
N ILE A 284 27.15 14.95 -8.48
CA ILE A 284 26.69 15.06 -9.87
C ILE A 284 25.22 15.48 -9.94
N ASP A 285 24.36 14.89 -9.09
CA ASP A 285 22.93 15.20 -9.02
C ASP A 285 22.69 16.68 -8.61
N SER A 286 23.50 17.19 -7.67
CA SER A 286 23.42 18.58 -7.17
C SER A 286 23.98 19.66 -8.11
N ASN A 287 24.80 19.29 -9.10
CA ASN A 287 25.51 20.24 -9.98
C ASN A 287 24.88 20.40 -11.37
N LYS A 288 23.73 19.76 -11.65
CA LYS A 288 23.00 19.99 -12.90
C LYS A 288 22.04 21.19 -12.75
N PRO A 289 22.10 22.18 -13.65
CA PRO A 289 21.28 23.39 -13.59
C PRO A 289 19.78 23.11 -13.65
#